data_AF-A0A3M2DRM4-F1
#
_entry.id   AF-A0A3M2DRM4-F1
#
_cell.length_a   1.000
_cell.length_b   1.000
_cell.length_c   1.000
_cell.angle_alpha   90.00
_cell.angle_beta   90.00
_cell.angle_gamma   90.00
#
_symmetry.space_group_name_H-M   'P 1'
#
loop_
_entity.id
_entity.type
_entity.pdbx_description
1 polymer ?
#
loop_
_entity_poly.entity_id
_entity_poly.type
_entity_poly.pdbx_seq_one_letter_code
_entity_poly.pdbx_strand_id
1 'polypeptide(L)'
;MRFPSAWAAALRSAAVCAIAVAAAACAFDPSGAADPADASRSDAVDAAPPDASGADPDASGPDADAEPPCRDGDGDGFLAPSRPGEVCDPVDCDDEDARVHPGQTGAFTSPKRSGDFDYNCDGVEEPVVDTTLGGPCEQPVFGPCGGTGWLDAVPSCGQVGTWHRCEAGLFSCDETERAEAIMPCR
;
A
#
# COMPACT_ATOMS: atom_id res chain seq x y z
N MET A 1 -12.58 16.49 54.17
CA MET A 1 -11.34 17.29 54.03
C MET A 1 -10.29 16.43 53.35
N ARG A 2 -9.71 16.96 52.26
CA ARG A 2 -8.38 16.68 51.68
C ARG A 2 -8.05 15.29 51.13
N PHE A 3 -7.92 15.26 49.79
CA PHE A 3 -6.99 14.41 49.05
C PHE A 3 -5.55 14.56 49.58
N PRO A 4 -4.70 13.56 49.34
CA PRO A 4 -3.39 13.90 48.79
C PRO A 4 -3.05 13.13 47.52
N SER A 5 -2.34 13.87 46.70
CA SER A 5 -1.88 13.60 45.35
C SER A 5 -0.48 12.99 45.36
N ALA A 6 -0.23 12.19 44.32
CA ALA A 6 0.98 12.16 43.50
C ALA A 6 2.26 11.41 43.97
N TRP A 7 3.03 11.08 42.92
CA TRP A 7 4.45 10.69 42.82
C TRP A 7 4.79 9.18 42.83
N ALA A 8 5.06 8.62 41.65
CA ALA A 8 6.43 8.37 41.16
C ALA A 8 6.45 7.48 39.90
N ALA A 9 7.06 7.99 38.83
CA ALA A 9 7.49 7.23 37.66
C ALA A 9 8.83 6.51 37.94
N ALA A 10 9.02 5.29 37.43
CA ALA A 10 10.34 4.73 37.11
C ALA A 10 10.24 3.44 36.27
N LEU A 11 10.56 3.57 34.98
CA LEU A 11 11.43 2.71 34.17
C LEU A 11 11.68 1.27 34.64
N ARG A 12 11.25 0.28 33.83
CA ARG A 12 12.04 -0.93 33.53
C ARG A 12 11.86 -1.34 32.06
N SER A 13 12.70 -0.78 31.20
CA SER A 13 13.14 -1.46 29.97
C SER A 13 14.17 -2.53 30.34
N ALA A 14 13.97 -3.76 29.89
CA ALA A 14 14.98 -4.57 29.20
C ALA A 14 14.49 -6.02 29.01
N ALA A 15 14.37 -6.38 27.73
CA ALA A 15 14.87 -7.61 27.12
C ALA A 15 14.46 -8.97 27.70
N VAL A 16 13.57 -9.66 26.96
CA VAL A 16 13.87 -11.02 26.48
C VAL A 16 13.36 -11.14 25.05
N CYS A 17 14.19 -10.75 24.08
CA CYS A 17 14.04 -11.24 22.70
C CYS A 17 15.18 -12.24 22.50
N ALA A 18 14.86 -13.51 22.69
CA ALA A 18 15.75 -14.62 22.37
C ALA A 18 14.89 -15.73 21.75
N ILE A 19 14.59 -15.58 20.46
CA ILE A 19 14.20 -16.71 19.63
C ILE A 19 15.19 -16.76 18.47
N ALA A 20 15.87 -17.89 18.41
CA ALA A 20 16.94 -18.19 17.47
C ALA A 20 16.42 -18.15 16.03
N VAL A 21 17.04 -17.29 15.21
CA VAL A 21 16.93 -17.36 13.75
C VAL A 21 17.84 -18.50 13.29
N ALA A 22 17.22 -19.61 12.87
CA ALA A 22 17.89 -20.61 12.05
C ALA A 22 18.14 -19.99 10.67
N ALA A 23 19.42 -19.76 10.36
CA ALA A 23 19.87 -19.30 9.07
C ALA A 23 19.60 -20.37 7.99
N ALA A 24 18.59 -20.15 7.16
CA ALA A 24 18.49 -20.79 5.86
C ALA A 24 19.18 -19.87 4.84
N ALA A 25 20.42 -20.22 4.50
CA ALA A 25 21.19 -19.56 3.47
C ALA A 25 20.58 -19.85 2.09
N CYS A 26 19.96 -18.85 1.46
CA CYS A 26 19.79 -18.83 0.02
C CYS A 26 21.15 -18.47 -0.57
N ALA A 27 21.86 -19.47 -1.10
CA ALA A 27 23.11 -19.28 -1.80
C ALA A 27 22.93 -18.30 -2.97
N PHE A 28 23.73 -17.24 -2.96
CA PHE A 28 23.95 -16.36 -4.11
C PHE A 28 24.92 -17.09 -5.04
N ASP A 29 24.52 -17.34 -6.29
CA ASP A 29 25.36 -17.93 -7.34
C ASP A 29 25.87 -16.79 -8.24
N PRO A 30 27.15 -16.36 -8.13
CA PRO A 30 27.74 -15.41 -9.05
C PRO A 30 28.59 -16.15 -10.08
N SER A 31 27.95 -16.80 -11.05
CA SER A 31 28.62 -17.40 -12.20
C SER A 31 28.15 -16.73 -13.48
N GLY A 32 28.94 -15.76 -13.92
CA GLY A 32 28.72 -15.07 -15.18
C GLY A 32 28.84 -15.98 -16.39
N ALA A 33 28.04 -15.67 -17.41
CA ALA A 33 28.35 -15.98 -18.80
C ALA A 33 27.98 -14.74 -19.63
N ALA A 34 29.00 -13.99 -19.99
CA ALA A 34 28.96 -13.15 -21.18
C ALA A 34 28.98 -14.09 -22.39
N ASP A 35 28.17 -13.81 -23.42
CA ASP A 35 28.54 -14.03 -24.83
C ASP A 35 27.48 -13.44 -25.80
N PRO A 36 27.77 -13.30 -27.11
CA PRO A 36 27.89 -12.00 -27.75
C PRO A 36 26.91 -11.77 -28.92
N ALA A 37 27.14 -10.65 -29.60
CA ALA A 37 26.49 -10.11 -30.80
C ALA A 37 25.96 -11.09 -31.87
N ASP A 38 24.81 -10.74 -32.46
CA ASP A 38 24.49 -10.90 -33.90
C ASP A 38 23.28 -9.98 -34.20
N ALA A 39 23.40 -8.82 -34.87
CA ALA A 39 23.78 -8.56 -36.25
C ALA A 39 22.76 -9.04 -37.31
N SER A 40 21.72 -8.24 -37.57
CA SER A 40 21.10 -8.14 -38.91
C SER A 40 20.48 -6.74 -39.05
N ARG A 41 21.09 -5.83 -39.83
CA ARG A 41 20.95 -5.65 -41.30
C ARG A 41 19.51 -5.31 -41.71
N SER A 42 19.21 -4.32 -42.55
CA SER A 42 20.03 -3.44 -43.39
C SER A 42 19.18 -2.27 -43.88
N ASP A 43 19.83 -1.12 -43.93
CA ASP A 43 19.82 -0.09 -44.96
C ASP A 43 18.76 -0.18 -46.08
N ALA A 44 17.95 0.88 -46.18
CA ALA A 44 17.51 1.41 -47.46
C ALA A 44 17.81 2.92 -47.51
N VAL A 45 18.85 3.21 -48.27
CA VAL A 45 19.26 4.46 -48.91
C VAL A 45 18.06 5.27 -49.48
N ASP A 46 17.96 6.55 -49.15
CA ASP A 46 18.48 7.72 -49.91
C ASP A 46 17.52 8.20 -51.01
N ALA A 47 16.98 9.42 -50.82
CA ALA A 47 16.99 10.51 -51.80
C ALA A 47 16.07 11.65 -51.32
N ALA A 48 16.69 12.76 -50.94
CA ALA A 48 16.04 14.04 -50.69
C ALA A 48 15.39 14.62 -51.97
N PRO A 49 14.54 15.64 -51.81
CA PRO A 49 14.76 16.86 -52.58
C PRO A 49 15.14 18.04 -51.65
N PRO A 50 16.02 18.93 -52.11
CA PRO A 50 16.34 20.16 -51.41
C PRO A 50 15.26 21.23 -51.65
N ASP A 51 15.30 22.26 -50.80
CA ASP A 51 14.64 23.55 -50.96
C ASP A 51 13.14 23.64 -50.61
N ALA A 52 12.89 23.95 -49.34
CA ALA A 52 11.99 25.04 -49.01
C ALA A 52 12.52 25.77 -47.77
N SER A 53 13.32 26.80 -48.03
CA SER A 53 13.58 27.91 -47.12
C SER A 53 12.25 28.53 -46.70
N GLY A 54 11.75 28.08 -45.55
CA GLY A 54 10.68 28.70 -44.80
C GLY A 54 11.18 28.87 -43.37
N ALA A 55 12.19 29.72 -43.20
CA ALA A 55 12.45 30.30 -41.89
C ALA A 55 11.19 31.08 -41.50
N ASP A 56 10.47 30.58 -40.52
CA ASP A 56 9.64 31.41 -39.66
C ASP A 56 10.49 31.72 -38.41
N PRO A 57 11.17 32.89 -38.34
CA PRO A 57 11.91 33.28 -37.16
C PRO A 57 11.01 33.85 -36.02
N ASP A 58 9.68 33.81 -36.13
CA ASP A 58 8.78 34.48 -35.17
C ASP A 58 7.56 33.64 -34.74
N ALA A 59 7.62 32.31 -34.86
CA ALA A 59 6.68 31.44 -34.16
C ALA A 59 7.27 31.04 -32.79
N SER A 60 7.13 31.94 -31.81
CA SER A 60 7.02 31.55 -30.40
C SER A 60 5.75 30.73 -30.21
N GLY A 61 5.71 29.52 -30.79
CA GLY A 61 4.73 28.52 -30.45
C GLY A 61 4.88 28.18 -28.96
N PRO A 62 3.79 27.84 -28.25
CA PRO A 62 3.92 27.37 -26.87
C PRO A 62 4.92 26.23 -26.89
N ASP A 63 5.94 26.33 -26.04
CA ASP A 63 7.06 25.40 -25.97
C ASP A 63 6.52 23.97 -26.14
N ALA A 64 6.86 23.30 -27.24
CA ALA A 64 6.41 21.93 -27.48
C ALA A 64 7.00 20.94 -26.44
N ASP A 65 7.87 21.46 -25.58
CA ASP A 65 8.47 20.83 -24.40
C ASP A 65 7.76 21.20 -23.08
N ALA A 66 6.70 22.01 -23.11
CA ALA A 66 5.92 22.29 -21.92
C ALA A 66 5.12 21.03 -21.54
N GLU A 67 5.54 20.37 -20.45
CA GLU A 67 4.77 19.30 -19.85
C GLU A 67 3.32 19.76 -19.59
N PRO A 68 2.32 18.94 -19.95
CA PRO A 68 0.92 19.26 -19.68
C PRO A 68 0.73 19.44 -18.16
N PRO A 69 -0.19 20.32 -17.73
CA PRO A 69 -0.40 20.60 -16.30
C PRO A 69 -0.97 19.40 -15.54
N CYS A 70 -1.62 18.48 -16.24
CA CYS A 70 -2.19 17.27 -15.68
C CYS A 70 -1.71 16.08 -16.50
N ARG A 71 -1.30 15.02 -15.82
CA ARG A 71 -0.83 13.78 -16.43
C ARG A 71 -1.46 12.59 -15.71
N ASP A 72 -1.65 11.51 -16.47
CA ASP A 72 -1.98 10.16 -15.99
C ASP A 72 -0.70 9.33 -16.15
N GLY A 73 0.07 9.25 -15.07
CA GLY A 73 1.41 8.68 -15.03
C GLY A 73 1.41 7.16 -15.01
N ASP A 74 0.40 6.55 -14.38
CA ASP A 74 0.30 5.12 -14.13
C ASP A 74 -0.80 4.41 -14.97
N GLY A 75 -1.64 5.17 -15.67
CA GLY A 75 -2.62 4.70 -16.63
C GLY A 75 -3.96 4.26 -16.01
N ASP A 76 -4.32 4.74 -14.83
CA ASP A 76 -5.57 4.39 -14.14
C ASP A 76 -6.78 5.25 -14.54
N GLY A 77 -6.55 6.30 -15.33
CA GLY A 77 -7.56 7.23 -15.83
C GLY A 77 -7.85 8.42 -14.92
N PHE A 78 -7.06 8.61 -13.86
CA PHE A 78 -7.06 9.77 -13.00
C PHE A 78 -5.84 10.66 -13.29
N LEU A 79 -5.94 11.95 -12.95
CA LEU A 79 -4.96 12.95 -13.35
C LEU A 79 -4.29 13.57 -12.12
N ALA A 80 -2.97 13.51 -12.07
CA ALA A 80 -2.18 14.22 -11.08
C ALA A 80 -1.65 15.57 -11.61
N PRO A 81 -1.56 16.60 -10.74
CA PRO A 81 -0.95 17.87 -11.10
C PRO A 81 0.56 17.71 -11.30
N SER A 82 1.06 18.16 -12.44
CA SER A 82 2.51 18.15 -12.72
C SER A 82 3.26 19.23 -11.95
N ARG A 83 2.55 20.26 -11.44
CA ARG A 83 3.13 21.34 -10.62
C ARG A 83 2.25 21.68 -9.40
N PRO A 84 2.86 22.13 -8.28
CA PRO A 84 2.11 22.57 -7.11
C PRO A 84 1.11 23.69 -7.43
N GLY A 85 -0.14 23.52 -7.00
CA GLY A 85 -1.22 24.51 -7.19
C GLY A 85 -2.05 24.32 -8.45
N GLU A 86 -1.70 23.35 -9.30
CA GLU A 86 -2.57 22.90 -10.39
C GLU A 86 -3.72 22.04 -9.83
N VAL A 87 -4.89 22.13 -10.46
CA VAL A 87 -6.09 21.36 -10.09
C VAL A 87 -6.48 20.53 -11.29
N CYS A 88 -6.43 19.22 -11.13
CA CYS A 88 -6.87 18.25 -12.13
C CYS A 88 -8.25 17.70 -11.73
N ASP A 89 -9.02 17.16 -12.68
CA ASP A 89 -10.32 16.53 -12.39
C ASP A 89 -10.54 15.36 -13.36
N PRO A 90 -10.64 14.11 -12.87
CA PRO A 90 -10.55 13.70 -11.46
C PRO A 90 -9.10 13.69 -10.93
N VAL A 91 -8.89 14.03 -9.64
CA VAL A 91 -7.56 14.15 -9.01
C VAL A 91 -6.99 12.80 -8.62
N ASP A 92 -5.81 12.45 -9.11
CA ASP A 92 -5.01 11.37 -8.55
C ASP A 92 -4.08 11.91 -7.44
N CYS A 93 -3.96 11.17 -6.34
CA CYS A 93 -3.07 11.47 -5.24
C CYS A 93 -1.72 10.72 -5.32
N ASP A 94 -1.54 9.74 -6.21
CA ASP A 94 -0.28 9.01 -6.42
C ASP A 94 -0.12 8.53 -7.89
N ASP A 95 0.34 9.43 -8.78
CA ASP A 95 0.55 9.24 -10.25
C ASP A 95 1.58 8.14 -10.63
N GLU A 96 2.05 7.37 -9.65
CA GLU A 96 3.00 6.28 -9.80
C GLU A 96 2.42 4.91 -9.42
N ASP A 97 1.18 4.82 -8.91
CA ASP A 97 0.53 3.58 -8.45
C ASP A 97 -0.96 3.51 -8.84
N ALA A 98 -1.24 2.85 -9.97
CA ALA A 98 -2.58 2.72 -10.58
C ALA A 98 -3.66 2.05 -9.70
N ARG A 99 -3.33 1.67 -8.47
CA ARG A 99 -4.28 1.18 -7.46
C ARG A 99 -4.81 2.31 -6.58
N VAL A 100 -4.20 3.49 -6.63
CA VAL A 100 -4.47 4.64 -5.78
C VAL A 100 -5.25 5.66 -6.60
N HIS A 101 -6.55 5.80 -6.32
CA HIS A 101 -7.38 6.75 -7.05
C HIS A 101 -8.66 7.09 -6.30
N PRO A 102 -9.30 8.24 -6.58
CA PRO A 102 -10.60 8.60 -6.03
C PRO A 102 -11.63 7.47 -6.11
N GLY A 103 -12.21 7.16 -4.94
CA GLY A 103 -13.28 6.17 -4.84
C GLY A 103 -12.81 4.72 -4.95
N GLN A 104 -11.51 4.44 -4.81
CA GLN A 104 -11.02 3.07 -4.71
C GLN A 104 -11.73 2.31 -3.57
N THR A 105 -12.11 1.06 -3.85
CA THR A 105 -12.84 0.19 -2.92
C THR A 105 -12.05 -1.06 -2.50
N GLY A 106 -10.88 -1.27 -3.10
CA GLY A 106 -9.97 -2.34 -2.76
C GLY A 106 -9.46 -2.24 -1.33
N ALA A 107 -9.04 -3.36 -0.77
CA ALA A 107 -8.43 -3.44 0.55
C ALA A 107 -7.02 -4.03 0.40
N PHE A 108 -6.03 -3.37 0.98
CA PHE A 108 -4.62 -3.69 0.78
C PHE A 108 -3.92 -3.91 2.11
N THR A 109 -3.10 -4.96 2.19
CA THR A 109 -2.28 -5.29 3.37
C THR A 109 -0.87 -4.71 3.28
N SER A 110 -0.55 -4.00 2.20
CA SER A 110 0.75 -3.35 2.00
C SER A 110 0.53 -1.88 1.69
N PRO A 111 1.35 -0.99 2.27
CA PRO A 111 1.23 0.43 2.00
C PRO A 111 1.52 0.72 0.53
N LYS A 112 1.00 1.84 0.03
CA LYS A 112 1.41 2.36 -1.29
C LYS A 112 2.85 2.88 -1.21
N ARG A 113 3.40 3.32 -2.33
CA ARG A 113 4.83 3.70 -2.43
C ARG A 113 5.21 4.81 -1.44
N SER A 114 4.32 5.74 -1.15
CA SER A 114 4.51 6.80 -0.15
C SER A 114 4.62 6.30 1.30
N GLY A 115 4.18 5.07 1.57
CA GLY A 115 4.24 4.43 2.89
C GLY A 115 2.93 4.47 3.70
N ASP A 116 1.88 5.13 3.19
CA ASP A 116 0.55 5.17 3.80
C ASP A 116 -0.45 4.22 3.11
N PHE A 117 -1.68 4.17 3.63
CA PHE A 117 -2.75 3.29 3.14
C PHE A 117 -3.93 3.99 2.48
N ASP A 118 -3.86 5.30 2.20
CA ASP A 118 -4.93 6.04 1.52
C ASP A 118 -4.93 5.72 0.02
N TYR A 119 -5.56 4.62 -0.36
CA TYR A 119 -5.71 4.18 -1.73
C TYR A 119 -6.91 4.83 -2.43
N ASN A 120 -7.81 5.47 -1.68
CA ASN A 120 -9.02 6.10 -2.24
C ASN A 120 -8.93 7.63 -2.39
N CYS A 121 -7.78 8.22 -2.05
CA CYS A 121 -7.45 9.64 -2.10
C CYS A 121 -8.39 10.54 -1.27
N ASP A 122 -8.89 10.05 -0.13
CA ASP A 122 -9.76 10.84 0.76
C ASP A 122 -9.01 11.52 1.92
N GLY A 123 -7.72 11.23 2.08
CA GLY A 123 -6.85 11.77 3.13
C GLY A 123 -6.91 11.01 4.45
N VAL A 124 -7.57 9.85 4.51
CA VAL A 124 -7.76 9.05 5.73
C VAL A 124 -7.45 7.58 5.46
N GLU A 125 -6.57 6.97 6.25
CA GLU A 125 -6.39 5.53 6.24
C GLU A 125 -7.57 4.83 6.93
N GLU A 126 -8.31 4.00 6.20
CA GLU A 126 -9.51 3.33 6.70
C GLU A 126 -9.33 1.79 6.76
N PRO A 127 -9.47 1.16 7.94
CA PRO A 127 -9.55 -0.30 8.07
C PRO A 127 -10.77 -0.89 7.34
N VAL A 128 -10.57 -1.91 6.51
CA VAL A 128 -11.66 -2.47 5.67
C VAL A 128 -12.28 -3.76 6.22
N VAL A 129 -11.62 -4.45 7.15
CA VAL A 129 -12.16 -5.67 7.80
C VAL A 129 -12.83 -5.36 9.13
N ASP A 130 -13.51 -6.38 9.66
CA ASP A 130 -14.20 -6.34 10.93
C ASP A 130 -13.30 -5.74 12.03
N THR A 131 -13.61 -4.51 12.43
CA THR A 131 -12.97 -3.78 13.53
C THR A 131 -13.55 -4.22 14.88
N THR A 132 -14.32 -5.31 14.90
CA THR A 132 -14.86 -5.89 16.12
C THR A 132 -13.78 -6.67 16.87
N LEU A 133 -13.76 -6.48 18.18
CA LEU A 133 -13.05 -7.37 19.09
C LEU A 133 -13.87 -8.66 19.24
N GLY A 134 -13.29 -9.80 18.84
CA GLY A 134 -14.00 -11.09 18.81
C GLY A 134 -14.40 -11.59 20.20
N GLY A 135 -13.72 -11.12 21.26
CA GLY A 135 -13.85 -11.70 22.59
C GLY A 135 -13.37 -13.16 22.62
N PRO A 136 -13.44 -13.86 23.75
CA PRO A 136 -13.03 -15.26 23.78
C PRO A 136 -14.08 -16.17 23.10
N CYS A 137 -13.62 -17.29 22.51
CA CYS A 137 -14.51 -18.36 22.03
C CYS A 137 -15.09 -19.14 23.20
N GLU A 138 -16.00 -18.51 23.95
CA GLU A 138 -16.70 -19.12 25.07
C GLU A 138 -18.18 -19.23 24.74
N GLN A 139 -18.79 -20.36 25.09
CA GLN A 139 -20.23 -20.52 24.95
C GLN A 139 -20.91 -19.95 26.21
N PRO A 140 -21.61 -18.82 26.14
CA PRO A 140 -22.41 -18.37 27.26
C PRO A 140 -23.50 -19.41 27.57
N VAL A 141 -23.84 -19.58 28.85
CA VAL A 141 -24.91 -20.48 29.33
C VAL A 141 -26.24 -20.19 28.62
N PHE A 142 -26.44 -18.91 28.26
CA PHE A 142 -27.53 -18.46 27.41
C PHE A 142 -26.98 -17.43 26.40
N GLY A 143 -26.77 -17.82 25.14
CA GLY A 143 -26.39 -16.89 24.09
C GLY A 143 -25.65 -17.56 22.91
N PRO A 144 -25.38 -16.79 21.84
CA PRO A 144 -24.54 -17.24 20.74
C PRO A 144 -23.09 -17.45 21.21
N CYS A 145 -22.37 -18.35 20.55
CA CYS A 145 -20.92 -18.51 20.67
C CYS A 145 -20.20 -17.15 20.48
N GLY A 146 -19.03 -17.00 21.10
CA GLY A 146 -18.17 -15.80 21.01
C GLY A 146 -17.99 -15.28 19.58
N GLY A 147 -17.58 -14.01 19.49
CA GLY A 147 -17.46 -13.30 18.21
C GLY A 147 -16.25 -13.74 17.39
N THR A 148 -16.33 -13.53 16.08
CA THR A 148 -15.17 -13.55 15.18
C THR A 148 -14.55 -12.16 15.19
N GLY A 149 -13.22 -12.03 15.24
CA GLY A 149 -12.59 -10.70 15.24
C GLY A 149 -11.14 -10.69 15.73
N TRP A 150 -10.70 -9.54 16.23
CA TRP A 150 -9.36 -9.38 16.82
C TRP A 150 -9.39 -9.75 18.30
N LEU A 151 -8.40 -10.52 18.77
CA LEU A 151 -8.35 -11.02 20.15
C LEU A 151 -7.99 -9.95 21.19
N ASP A 152 -7.06 -9.05 20.85
CA ASP A 152 -6.53 -8.05 21.76
C ASP A 152 -7.03 -6.65 21.41
N ALA A 153 -6.23 -5.89 20.67
CA ALA A 153 -6.60 -4.61 20.09
C ALA A 153 -6.74 -4.78 18.57
N VAL A 154 -7.69 -4.04 17.99
CA VAL A 154 -7.78 -3.88 16.54
C VAL A 154 -6.51 -3.21 16.04
N PRO A 155 -5.69 -3.86 15.20
CA PRO A 155 -4.47 -3.25 14.71
C PRO A 155 -4.75 -2.03 13.82
N SER A 156 -3.83 -1.07 13.80
CA SER A 156 -3.83 0.00 12.80
C SER A 156 -3.53 -0.56 11.40
N CYS A 157 -3.69 0.25 10.37
CA CYS A 157 -3.43 -0.14 8.99
C CYS A 157 -2.05 -0.76 8.77
N GLY A 158 -2.02 -1.90 8.08
CA GLY A 158 -0.80 -2.65 7.80
C GLY A 158 -0.14 -3.31 9.01
N GLN A 159 -0.67 -3.12 10.23
CA GLN A 159 -0.14 -3.77 11.42
C GLN A 159 -0.64 -5.21 11.52
N VAL A 160 0.23 -6.08 12.01
CA VAL A 160 -0.10 -7.46 12.34
C VAL A 160 -0.83 -7.51 13.67
N GLY A 161 -1.90 -8.31 13.75
CA GLY A 161 -2.57 -8.68 14.99
C GLY A 161 -3.00 -10.14 14.99
N THR A 162 -3.54 -10.59 16.12
CA THR A 162 -4.10 -11.94 16.22
C THR A 162 -5.59 -11.89 15.92
N TRP A 163 -5.98 -12.49 14.79
CA TRP A 163 -7.36 -12.65 14.40
C TRP A 163 -7.81 -14.07 14.70
N HIS A 164 -9.07 -14.23 15.10
CA HIS A 164 -9.65 -15.54 15.32
C HIS A 164 -11.11 -15.65 14.87
N ARG A 165 -11.53 -16.88 14.62
CA ARG A 165 -12.91 -17.26 14.31
C ARG A 165 -13.40 -18.31 15.29
N CYS A 166 -14.56 -18.05 15.88
CA CYS A 166 -15.29 -19.01 16.66
C CYS A 166 -16.43 -19.59 15.83
N GLU A 167 -16.63 -20.91 15.89
CA GLU A 167 -17.80 -21.57 15.31
C GLU A 167 -18.64 -22.23 16.41
N ALA A 168 -19.97 -22.11 16.27
CA ALA A 168 -20.91 -22.70 17.20
C ALA A 168 -21.14 -24.18 16.85
N GLY A 169 -20.75 -25.06 17.76
CA GLY A 169 -21.17 -26.47 17.78
C GLY A 169 -22.49 -26.67 18.54
N LEU A 170 -23.04 -27.90 18.50
CA LEU A 170 -24.30 -28.24 19.17
C LEU A 170 -24.25 -28.05 20.70
N PHE A 171 -23.07 -28.22 21.30
CA PHE A 171 -22.82 -28.07 22.74
C PHE A 171 -21.46 -27.42 23.03
N SER A 172 -20.87 -26.73 22.05
CA SER A 172 -19.53 -26.17 22.14
C SER A 172 -19.42 -24.86 21.36
N CYS A 173 -18.42 -24.08 21.72
CA CYS A 173 -17.97 -22.91 20.98
C CYS A 173 -16.48 -23.16 20.77
N ASP A 174 -16.11 -23.53 19.54
CA ASP A 174 -14.76 -23.97 19.23
C ASP A 174 -14.07 -22.88 18.41
N GLU A 175 -12.83 -22.60 18.76
CA GLU A 175 -11.97 -21.76 17.93
C GLU A 175 -11.54 -22.58 16.71
N THR A 176 -11.95 -22.14 15.53
CA THR A 176 -11.66 -22.82 14.26
C THR A 176 -10.49 -22.22 13.52
N GLU A 177 -10.20 -20.95 13.80
CA GLU A 177 -9.08 -20.23 13.22
C GLU A 177 -8.47 -19.30 14.27
N ARG A 178 -7.15 -19.35 14.38
CA ARG A 178 -6.33 -18.37 15.10
C ARG A 178 -5.06 -18.17 14.31
N ALA A 179 -4.86 -16.97 13.79
CA ALA A 179 -3.71 -16.66 12.96
C ALA A 179 -3.26 -15.23 13.18
N GLU A 180 -1.99 -14.99 12.89
CA GLU A 180 -1.50 -13.64 12.64
C GLU A 180 -2.09 -13.16 11.32
N ALA A 181 -2.72 -11.99 11.35
CA ALA A 181 -3.31 -11.35 10.20
C ALA A 181 -2.89 -9.88 10.16
N ILE A 182 -2.66 -9.36 8.96
CA ILE A 182 -2.39 -7.93 8.74
C ILE A 182 -3.74 -7.23 8.56
N MET A 183 -3.94 -6.08 9.22
CA MET A 183 -5.12 -5.23 8.99
C MET A 183 -5.09 -4.65 7.56
N PRO A 184 -5.97 -5.08 6.64
CA PRO A 184 -6.08 -4.45 5.34
C PRO A 184 -6.77 -3.09 5.44
N CYS A 185 -6.31 -2.15 4.63
CA CYS A 185 -6.83 -0.79 4.60
C CYS A 185 -7.07 -0.26 3.19
N ARG A 186 -7.76 0.86 3.14
CA ARG A 186 -7.96 1.69 1.96
C ARG A 186 -7.73 3.15 2.29
#